data_AF-A0A6J4F7E4-F1
#
_entry.id   AF-A0A6J4F7E4-F1
#
_cell.length_a   1.000
_cell.length_b   1.000
_cell.length_c   1.000
_cell.angle_alpha   90.00
_cell.angle_beta   90.00
_cell.angle_gamma   90.00
#
_symmetry.space_group_name_H-M   'P 1'
#
loop_
_entity.id
_entity.type
_entity.pdbx_description
1 polymer ?
#
loop_
_entity_poly.entity_id
_entity_poly.type
_entity_poly.pdbx_seq_one_letter_code
_entity_poly.pdbx_strand_id
1 'polypeptide(L)'
;MLFDRKRKSGDGDGEAALEPHLKSQRNRMAGMWAAELLGLIGQAAHDYAHDVVHSHESSHDDDEPVIRRLAHDLKGKVSAHEVREKLAHLLHEARRQLKHQAKDPE
;
A
#
# COMPACT_ATOMS: atom_id res chain seq x y z
N MET A 1 33.20 5.14 -39.35
CA MET A 1 32.38 4.07 -38.77
C MET A 1 32.81 3.87 -37.33
N LEU A 2 31.99 4.22 -36.34
CA LEU A 2 31.74 3.44 -35.10
C LEU A 2 30.70 4.18 -34.24
N PHE A 3 29.47 4.20 -34.75
CA PHE A 3 28.30 4.31 -33.90
C PHE A 3 28.14 2.95 -33.20
N ASP A 4 28.35 2.87 -31.89
CA ASP A 4 27.33 2.28 -31.02
C ASP A 4 27.62 2.63 -29.56
N ARG A 5 26.81 3.57 -29.09
CA ARG A 5 26.55 3.86 -27.68
C ARG A 5 26.01 2.56 -27.07
N LYS A 6 26.89 1.74 -26.48
CA LYS A 6 26.49 0.55 -25.71
C LYS A 6 25.58 1.03 -24.58
N ARG A 7 24.28 0.88 -24.84
CA ARG A 7 23.17 1.16 -23.94
C ARG A 7 23.50 0.59 -22.57
N LYS A 8 23.55 1.50 -21.60
CA LYS A 8 23.38 1.22 -20.17
C LYS A 8 22.17 0.30 -20.06
N SER A 9 22.41 -0.99 -19.80
CA SER A 9 21.34 -1.94 -19.52
C SER A 9 20.57 -1.39 -18.33
N GLY A 10 19.34 -0.96 -18.59
CA GLY A 10 18.40 -0.49 -17.60
C GLY A 10 17.76 -1.69 -16.93
N ASP A 11 18.02 -1.85 -15.65
CA ASP A 11 17.23 -2.65 -14.70
C ASP A 11 17.36 -2.02 -13.31
N GLY A 12 17.24 -0.69 -13.24
CA GLY A 12 17.22 0.07 -11.98
C GLY A 12 15.94 0.89 -11.77
N ASP A 13 15.22 1.19 -12.86
CA ASP A 13 14.07 2.11 -12.85
C ASP A 13 12.73 1.40 -12.58
N GLY A 14 12.69 0.07 -12.67
CA GLY A 14 11.46 -0.71 -12.45
C GLY A 14 11.08 -0.87 -10.98
N GLU A 15 12.04 -0.92 -10.06
CA GLU A 15 11.76 -1.19 -8.64
C GLU A 15 11.30 0.08 -7.90
N ALA A 16 11.92 1.23 -8.20
CA ALA A 16 11.56 2.53 -7.61
C ALA A 16 10.17 3.03 -8.07
N ALA A 17 9.78 2.76 -9.33
CA ALA A 17 8.46 3.14 -9.83
C ALA A 17 7.33 2.31 -9.19
N LEU A 18 7.61 1.10 -8.69
CA LEU A 18 6.60 0.27 -8.04
C LEU A 18 6.35 0.66 -6.58
N GLU A 19 7.29 1.32 -5.90
CA GLU A 19 7.16 1.69 -4.48
C GLU A 19 5.92 2.54 -4.15
N PRO A 20 5.58 3.63 -4.88
CA PRO A 20 4.38 4.41 -4.57
C PRO A 20 3.07 3.63 -4.85
N HIS A 21 3.06 2.80 -5.89
CA HIS A 21 1.93 1.93 -6.21
C HIS A 21 1.74 0.85 -5.14
N LEU A 22 2.85 0.26 -4.64
CA LEU A 22 2.85 -0.73 -3.58
C LEU A 22 2.34 -0.16 -2.26
N LYS A 23 2.81 1.03 -1.88
CA LYS A 23 2.35 1.72 -0.67
C LYS A 23 0.85 2.05 -0.75
N SER A 24 0.40 2.57 -1.89
CA SER A 24 -1.04 2.86 -2.11
C SER A 24 -1.90 1.60 -2.02
N GLN A 25 -1.49 0.50 -2.67
CA GLN A 25 -2.22 -0.77 -2.63
C GLN A 25 -2.24 -1.37 -1.23
N ARG A 26 -1.11 -1.35 -0.51
CA ARG A 26 -1.02 -1.78 0.89
C ARG A 26 -1.97 -0.97 1.77
N ASN A 27 -1.98 0.35 1.64
CA ASN A 27 -2.81 1.24 2.44
C ASN A 27 -4.30 1.03 2.19
N ARG A 28 -4.67 0.78 0.92
CA ARG A 28 -6.05 0.44 0.56
C ARG A 28 -6.50 -0.84 1.24
N MET A 29 -5.68 -1.88 1.23
CA MET A 29 -5.99 -3.15 1.91
C MET A 29 -6.03 -2.98 3.43
N ALA A 30 -5.14 -2.16 4.01
CA ALA A 30 -5.13 -1.88 5.44
C ALA A 30 -6.40 -1.16 5.89
N GLY A 31 -6.87 -0.19 5.10
CA GLY A 31 -8.12 0.50 5.34
C GLY A 31 -9.35 -0.41 5.22
N MET A 32 -9.37 -1.32 4.24
CA MET A 32 -10.44 -2.32 4.12
C MET A 32 -10.48 -3.25 5.34
N TRP A 33 -9.31 -3.76 5.76
CA TRP A 33 -9.21 -4.61 6.95
C TRP A 33 -9.71 -3.90 8.22
N ALA A 34 -9.34 -2.63 8.40
CA ALA A 34 -9.81 -1.84 9.53
C ALA A 34 -11.31 -1.53 9.43
N ALA A 35 -11.83 -1.26 8.24
CA ALA A 35 -13.26 -1.10 8.02
C ALA A 35 -14.05 -2.36 8.41
N GLU A 36 -13.56 -3.55 8.05
CA GLU A 36 -14.16 -4.82 8.47
C GLU A 36 -14.18 -4.96 10.00
N LEU A 37 -13.07 -4.60 10.66
CA LEU A 37 -13.00 -4.60 12.12
C LEU A 37 -13.93 -3.57 12.75
N LEU A 38 -14.16 -2.43 12.11
CA LEU A 38 -15.14 -1.41 12.54
C LEU A 38 -16.60 -1.84 12.27
N GLY A 39 -16.82 -2.91 11.50
CA GLY A 39 -18.15 -3.36 11.09
C GLY A 39 -18.75 -2.54 9.95
N LEU A 40 -17.91 -1.83 9.18
CA LEU A 40 -18.33 -1.12 7.97
C LEU A 40 -18.45 -2.11 6.81
N ILE A 41 -19.49 -1.97 6.00
CA ILE A 41 -19.74 -2.83 4.84
C ILE A 41 -20.09 -2.00 3.60
N GLY A 42 -19.88 -2.58 2.42
CA GLY A 42 -20.21 -1.95 1.14
C GLY A 42 -19.47 -0.63 0.94
N GLN A 43 -20.22 0.43 0.61
CA GLN A 43 -19.65 1.74 0.29
C GLN A 43 -18.91 2.37 1.48
N ALA A 44 -19.41 2.21 2.70
CA ALA A 44 -18.77 2.78 3.89
C ALA A 44 -17.37 2.19 4.14
N ALA A 45 -17.16 0.91 3.83
CA ALA A 45 -15.86 0.28 3.92
C ALA A 45 -14.89 0.81 2.85
N HIS A 46 -15.40 1.00 1.62
CA HIS A 46 -14.62 1.54 0.52
C HIS A 46 -14.20 2.99 0.77
N ASP A 47 -15.12 3.82 1.28
CA ASP A 47 -14.83 5.21 1.62
C ASP A 47 -13.79 5.30 2.73
N TYR A 48 -13.93 4.50 3.79
CA TYR A 48 -12.93 4.44 4.86
C TYR A 48 -11.54 4.04 4.32
N ALA A 49 -11.49 3.01 3.47
CA ALA A 49 -10.23 2.56 2.88
C ALA A 49 -9.57 3.64 2.00
N HIS A 50 -10.38 4.38 1.23
CA HIS A 50 -9.92 5.48 0.40
C HIS A 50 -9.35 6.62 1.25
N ASP A 51 -10.03 6.96 2.34
CA ASP A 51 -9.64 8.00 3.28
C ASP A 51 -8.29 7.69 3.97
N VAL A 52 -8.06 6.42 4.31
CA VAL A 52 -6.78 5.92 4.85
C VAL A 52 -5.63 6.08 3.85
N VAL A 53 -5.86 5.80 2.56
CA VAL A 53 -4.86 6.01 1.49
C VAL A 53 -4.51 7.49 1.34
N HIS A 54 -5.51 8.37 1.31
CA HIS A 54 -5.30 9.83 1.19
C HIS A 54 -4.55 10.43 2.37
N SER A 55 -4.79 9.89 3.57
CA SER A 55 -4.07 10.32 4.78
C SER A 55 -2.56 10.07 4.68
N HIS A 56 -2.15 9.01 3.97
CA HIS A 56 -0.75 8.71 3.70
C HIS A 56 -0.16 9.57 2.59
N GLU A 57 -0.88 9.81 1.49
CA GLU A 57 -0.40 10.63 0.36
C GLU A 57 0.08 12.03 0.79
N SER A 58 -0.50 12.55 1.87
CA SER A 58 -0.13 13.85 2.45
C SER A 58 1.15 13.83 3.29
N SER A 59 1.70 12.65 3.59
CA SER A 59 2.89 12.45 4.43
C SER A 59 3.98 11.73 3.65
N HIS A 60 5.09 12.44 3.39
CA HIS A 60 6.11 11.96 2.44
C HIS A 60 7.07 10.90 3.03
N ASP A 61 7.13 10.73 4.36
CA ASP A 61 8.30 10.06 4.97
C ASP A 61 8.04 8.72 5.68
N ASP A 62 6.83 8.38 6.14
CA ASP A 62 6.65 7.16 6.94
C ASP A 62 5.23 6.57 6.92
N ASP A 63 5.12 5.30 7.34
CA ASP A 63 3.85 4.59 7.58
C ASP A 63 3.21 4.94 8.94
N GLU A 64 3.93 5.67 9.78
CA GLU A 64 3.53 6.03 11.14
C GLU A 64 2.17 6.78 11.25
N PRO A 65 1.80 7.73 10.36
CA PRO A 65 0.47 8.34 10.41
C PRO A 65 -0.66 7.32 10.18
N VAL A 66 -0.46 6.37 9.27
CA VAL A 66 -1.43 5.28 9.02
C VAL A 66 -1.53 4.38 10.24
N ILE A 67 -0.39 3.98 10.81
CA ILE A 67 -0.36 3.13 12.01
C ILE A 67 -1.09 3.82 13.17
N ARG A 68 -0.82 5.11 13.42
CA ARG A 68 -1.47 5.87 14.48
C ARG A 68 -2.97 5.98 14.26
N ARG A 69 -3.42 6.26 13.04
CA ARG A 69 -4.85 6.35 12.73
C ARG A 69 -5.54 5.01 12.94
N LEU A 70 -5.03 3.93 12.37
CA LEU A 70 -5.62 2.59 12.52
C LEU A 70 -5.62 2.12 13.97
N ALA A 71 -4.53 2.35 14.70
CA ALA A 71 -4.45 2.01 16.13
C ALA A 71 -5.42 2.85 16.99
N HIS A 72 -5.68 4.09 16.60
CA HIS A 72 -6.67 4.95 17.25
C HIS A 72 -8.10 4.48 16.97
N ASP A 73 -8.45 4.28 15.71
CA ASP A 73 -9.80 3.90 15.28
C ASP A 73 -10.17 2.49 15.76
N LEU A 74 -9.18 1.59 15.80
CA LEU A 74 -9.34 0.21 16.27
C LEU A 74 -8.94 0.02 17.74
N LYS A 75 -8.86 1.10 18.51
CA LYS A 75 -8.49 1.04 19.93
C LYS A 75 -9.42 0.08 20.67
N GLY A 76 -8.82 -0.91 21.33
CA GLY A 76 -9.54 -1.97 22.05
C GLY A 76 -9.91 -3.19 21.19
N LYS A 77 -9.62 -3.17 19.88
CA LYS A 77 -9.73 -4.33 18.98
C LYS A 77 -8.36 -4.85 18.55
N VAL A 78 -7.45 -3.95 18.19
CA VAL A 78 -6.06 -4.28 17.86
C VAL A 78 -5.09 -3.30 18.50
N SER A 79 -3.88 -3.77 18.75
CA SER A 79 -2.76 -2.97 19.22
C SER A 79 -1.97 -2.34 18.06
N ALA A 80 -1.21 -1.28 18.34
CA ALA A 80 -0.32 -0.68 17.34
C ALA A 80 0.74 -1.67 16.82
N HIS A 81 1.10 -2.68 17.61
CA HIS A 81 1.99 -3.75 17.18
C HIS A 81 1.35 -4.62 16.10
N GLU A 82 0.12 -5.09 16.34
CA GLU A 82 -0.63 -5.89 15.36
C GLU A 82 -0.89 -5.12 14.06
N VAL A 83 -1.14 -3.81 14.14
CA VAL A 83 -1.27 -2.95 12.95
C VAL A 83 0.02 -2.95 12.12
N ARG A 84 1.20 -2.84 12.76
CA ARG A 84 2.51 -2.88 12.09
C ARG A 84 2.77 -4.23 11.44
N GLU A 85 2.49 -5.33 12.14
CA GLU A 85 2.60 -6.68 11.60
C GLU A 85 1.67 -6.88 10.39
N LYS A 86 0.43 -6.38 10.50
CA LYS A 86 -0.55 -6.43 9.41
C LYS A 86 -0.09 -5.65 8.19
N LEU A 87 0.45 -4.43 8.37
CA LEU A 87 1.00 -3.63 7.27
C LEU A 87 2.17 -4.33 6.58
N ALA A 88 3.07 -4.98 7.34
CA ALA A 88 4.18 -5.76 6.78
C ALA A 88 3.70 -6.97 5.97
N HIS A 89 2.64 -7.66 6.45
CA HIS A 89 2.00 -8.75 5.70
C HIS A 89 1.34 -8.24 4.42
N LEU A 90 0.55 -7.17 4.52
CA LEU A 90 -0.15 -6.55 3.40
C LEU A 90 0.82 -6.00 2.35
N LEU A 91 2.02 -5.57 2.73
CA LEU A 91 3.04 -5.15 1.77
C LEU A 91 3.50 -6.32 0.87
N HIS A 92 3.66 -7.51 1.44
CA HIS A 92 3.97 -8.72 0.66
C HIS A 92 2.81 -9.09 -0.27
N GLU A 93 1.57 -9.00 0.21
CA GLU A 93 0.39 -9.23 -0.62
C GLU A 93 0.25 -8.19 -1.73
N ALA A 94 0.52 -6.92 -1.45
CA ALA A 94 0.49 -5.84 -2.43
C ALA A 94 1.49 -6.08 -3.55
N ARG A 95 2.71 -6.54 -3.21
CA ARG A 95 3.72 -6.95 -4.19
C ARG A 95 3.24 -8.09 -5.08
N ARG A 96 2.52 -9.06 -4.52
CA ARG A 96 1.94 -10.17 -5.30
C ARG A 96 0.83 -9.67 -6.22
N GLN A 97 -0.05 -8.79 -5.74
CA GLN A 97 -1.16 -8.25 -6.53
C GLN A 97 -0.66 -7.37 -7.69
N LEU A 98 0.31 -6.49 -7.45
CA LEU A 98 0.88 -5.64 -8.50
C LEU A 98 1.59 -6.45 -9.59
N LYS A 99 2.30 -7.52 -9.21
CA LYS A 99 2.89 -8.46 -10.19
C LYS A 99 1.84 -9.20 -11.02
N HIS A 100 0.66 -9.44 -10.46
CA HIS A 100 -0.45 -10.07 -11.19
C HIS A 100 -1.16 -9.08 -12.10
N GLN A 101 -1.46 -7.87 -11.61
CA GLN A 101 -2.11 -6.81 -12.40
C GLN A 101 -1.25 -6.34 -13.58
N ALA A 102 0.08 -6.33 -13.44
CA ALA A 102 0.98 -6.00 -14.56
C ALA A 102 1.08 -7.11 -15.64
N LYS A 103 0.55 -8.32 -15.36
CA LYS A 103 0.63 -9.47 -16.26
C LYS A 103 -0.64 -9.71 -17.09
N ASP A 104 -1.69 -8.92 -16.88
CA ASP A 104 -2.89 -8.92 -17.72
C ASP A 104 -3.01 -7.60 -18.51
N PRO A 105 -2.21 -7.39 -19.58
CA PRO A 105 -2.70 -6.67 -20.74
C PRO A 105 -3.55 -7.63 -21.57
N GLU A 106 -4.84 -7.33 -21.68
CA GLU A 106 -5.77 -7.93 -22.64
C GLU A 106 -5.22 -7.90 -24.08
#